data_AF-A0AAV0WAN4-F1
#
_entry.id   AF-A0AAV0WAN4-F1
#
_cell.length_a   1.000
_cell.length_b   1.000
_cell.length_c   1.000
_cell.angle_alpha   90.00
_cell.angle_beta   90.00
_cell.angle_gamma   90.00
#
_symmetry.space_group_name_H-M   'P 1'
#
loop_
_entity.id
_entity.type
_entity.pdbx_description
1 polymer ?
#
loop_
_entity_poly.entity_id
_entity_poly.type
_entity_poly.pdbx_seq_one_letter_code
_entity_poly.pdbx_strand_id
1 'polypeptide(L)'
;MAADDEMTYDVTTLLKLAYQACNVKEKTWYDNLPILPADVQICCESVLKIIRLNHCVKRFNPLGDRLSMFPKVQHLVQSQFSDDYVIKNVCEMAAFHGHLECLKLARAIGVPWFSPTYAQKSACDRAAESGNLECLVYAHQHGARWSVFTCSYAANNGHLDCLKYLHTNGCPWDDLTTTNAEKNGHLDCLDYALQNNCPLKEYEDDE
;
A
#
# COMPACT_ATOMS: atom_id res chain seq x y z
N MET A 1 16.73 29.35 -14.85
CA MET A 1 15.36 29.72 -14.40
C MET A 1 14.63 28.43 -14.17
N ALA A 2 14.65 27.94 -12.92
CA ALA A 2 13.91 26.76 -12.51
C ALA A 2 12.50 27.21 -12.10
N ALA A 3 11.49 26.52 -12.60
CA ALA A 3 10.09 26.76 -12.28
C ALA A 3 9.85 26.41 -10.81
N ASP A 4 9.19 27.34 -10.10
CA ASP A 4 8.47 27.08 -8.86
C ASP A 4 7.35 26.07 -9.18
N ASP A 5 7.46 24.85 -8.67
CA ASP A 5 6.31 23.97 -8.52
C ASP A 5 5.52 24.45 -7.30
N GLU A 6 4.37 25.09 -7.55
CA GLU A 6 3.36 25.38 -6.55
C GLU A 6 2.95 24.08 -5.84
N MET A 7 3.45 23.90 -4.63
CA MET A 7 3.01 22.84 -3.72
C MET A 7 1.56 23.15 -3.29
N THR A 8 0.59 22.62 -4.01
CA THR A 8 -0.83 22.66 -3.62
C THR A 8 -1.02 21.81 -2.37
N TYR A 9 -1.17 22.47 -1.21
CA TYR A 9 -1.49 21.81 0.04
C TYR A 9 -2.96 21.38 0.03
N ASP A 10 -3.21 20.08 -0.07
CA ASP A 10 -4.56 19.53 0.04
C ASP A 10 -5.14 19.81 1.44
N VAL A 11 -6.35 20.39 1.47
CA VAL A 11 -7.08 20.89 2.65
C VAL A 11 -7.21 19.81 3.74
N THR A 12 -7.21 18.54 3.33
CA THR A 12 -7.20 17.34 4.19
C THR A 12 -6.03 17.30 5.18
N THR A 13 -4.85 17.80 4.77
CA THR A 13 -3.63 17.77 5.57
C THR A 13 -3.66 18.83 6.67
N LEU A 14 -4.19 20.01 6.35
CA LEU A 14 -4.42 21.10 7.30
C LEU A 14 -5.46 20.69 8.35
N LEU A 15 -6.54 20.01 7.95
CA LEU A 15 -7.58 19.57 8.87
C LEU A 15 -7.06 18.50 9.86
N LYS A 16 -6.25 17.54 9.39
CA LYS A 16 -5.60 16.52 10.23
C LYS A 16 -4.60 17.11 11.21
N LEU A 17 -3.82 18.09 10.77
CA LEU A 17 -2.85 18.79 11.63
C LEU A 17 -3.57 19.66 12.68
N ALA A 18 -4.66 20.33 12.30
CA ALA A 18 -5.48 21.11 13.21
C ALA A 18 -6.15 20.23 14.29
N TYR A 19 -6.71 19.07 13.92
CA TYR A 19 -7.29 18.11 14.88
C TYR A 19 -6.27 17.61 15.91
N GLN A 20 -5.04 17.32 15.48
CA GLN A 20 -3.98 16.83 16.38
C GLN A 20 -3.44 17.89 17.32
N ALA A 21 -3.57 19.18 16.97
CA ALA A 21 -3.19 20.30 17.82
C ALA A 21 -4.25 20.70 18.87
N CYS A 22 -5.49 20.22 18.75
CA CYS A 22 -6.61 20.59 19.63
C CYS A 22 -6.63 19.84 20.97
N ASN A 23 -7.14 20.51 22.00
CA ASN A 23 -7.43 19.90 23.30
C ASN A 23 -8.77 19.13 23.28
N VAL A 24 -9.06 18.39 24.35
CA VAL A 24 -10.20 17.45 24.44
C VAL A 24 -11.56 18.11 24.15
N LYS A 25 -11.73 19.40 24.50
CA LYS A 25 -12.98 20.15 24.31
C LYS A 25 -13.17 20.66 22.88
N GLU A 26 -12.05 20.93 22.19
CA GLU A 26 -12.03 21.44 20.82
C GLU A 26 -12.20 20.31 19.80
N LYS A 27 -11.74 19.10 20.12
CA LYS A 27 -11.95 17.90 19.29
C LYS A 27 -13.43 17.55 19.13
N THR A 28 -14.24 17.82 20.16
CA THR A 28 -15.69 17.60 20.15
C THR A 28 -16.41 18.46 19.10
N TRP A 29 -15.82 19.58 18.67
CA TRP A 29 -16.36 20.41 17.58
C TRP A 29 -16.09 19.80 16.19
N TYR A 30 -14.94 19.14 16.02
CA TYR A 30 -14.57 18.43 14.78
C TYR A 30 -15.39 17.15 14.58
N ASP A 31 -15.70 16.42 15.65
CA ASP A 31 -16.51 15.20 15.61
C ASP A 31 -17.96 15.44 15.16
N ASN A 32 -18.41 16.70 15.15
CA ASN A 32 -19.76 17.12 14.74
C ASN A 32 -19.80 17.75 13.33
N LEU A 33 -18.68 17.77 12.60
CA LEU A 33 -18.64 18.22 11.20
C LEU A 33 -19.17 17.12 10.26
N PRO A 34 -20.06 17.45 9.30
CA PRO A 34 -20.56 16.47 8.34
C PRO A 34 -19.50 16.26 7.25
N ILE A 35 -18.55 15.34 7.46
CA ILE A 35 -17.51 15.02 6.46
C ILE A 35 -17.40 13.51 6.28
N LEU A 36 -17.31 13.08 5.00
CA LEU A 36 -17.38 11.70 4.53
C LEU A 36 -16.39 10.75 5.22
N PRO A 37 -16.79 9.48 5.47
CA PRO A 37 -16.01 8.53 6.25
C PRO A 37 -14.79 8.05 5.46
N ALA A 38 -13.61 8.57 5.79
CA ALA A 38 -12.35 7.91 5.43
C ALA A 38 -12.11 6.80 6.46
N ASP A 39 -12.17 5.55 6.04
CA ASP A 39 -12.09 4.35 6.89
C ASP A 39 -10.72 4.30 7.61
N VAL A 40 -10.68 4.71 8.88
CA VAL A 40 -9.46 4.77 9.70
C VAL A 40 -9.14 3.36 10.21
N GLN A 41 -8.83 2.41 9.33
CA GLN A 41 -8.47 1.04 9.70
C GLN A 41 -6.96 0.82 9.78
N ILE A 42 -6.53 0.11 10.83
CA ILE A 42 -5.27 -0.64 11.13
C ILE A 42 -3.94 -0.03 10.65
N CYS A 43 -3.80 0.30 9.36
CA CYS A 43 -2.60 0.94 8.80
C CYS A 43 -2.37 2.37 9.33
N CYS A 44 -3.43 3.15 9.56
CA CYS A 44 -3.33 4.49 10.14
C CYS A 44 -2.80 4.45 11.58
N GLU A 45 -3.24 3.47 12.37
CA GLU A 45 -2.77 3.26 13.74
C GLU A 45 -1.26 2.98 13.78
N SER A 46 -0.78 2.21 12.81
CA SER A 46 0.64 1.85 12.71
C SER A 46 1.52 3.04 12.37
N VAL A 47 1.09 3.90 11.43
CA VAL A 47 1.78 5.16 11.12
C VAL A 47 1.80 6.09 12.34
N LEU A 48 0.67 6.24 13.04
CA LEU A 48 0.59 7.03 14.26
C LEU A 48 1.51 6.49 15.37
N LYS A 49 1.64 5.17 15.47
CA LYS A 49 2.54 4.52 16.44
C LYS A 49 4.01 4.83 16.15
N ILE A 50 4.44 4.79 14.88
CA ILE A 50 5.81 5.19 14.46
C ILE A 50 6.08 6.65 14.81
N ILE A 51 5.12 7.54 14.55
CA ILE A 51 5.24 8.98 14.87
C ILE A 51 5.35 9.18 16.39
N ARG A 52 4.52 8.50 17.19
CA ARG A 52 4.57 8.57 18.65
C ARG A 52 5.91 8.09 19.22
N LEU A 53 6.50 7.03 18.68
CA LEU A 53 7.82 6.55 19.11
C LEU A 53 8.91 7.60 18.90
N ASN A 54 8.81 8.41 17.84
CA ASN A 54 9.79 9.48 17.58
C ASN A 54 9.73 10.61 18.63
N HIS A 55 8.57 10.87 19.24
CA HIS A 55 8.46 11.82 20.37
C HIS A 55 9.19 11.34 21.63
N CYS A 56 9.41 10.04 21.79
CA CYS A 56 10.16 9.48 22.91
C CYS A 56 11.69 9.58 22.72
N VAL A 57 12.17 9.85 21.50
CA VAL A 57 13.60 9.98 21.17
C VAL A 57 14.00 11.46 21.25
N LYS A 58 14.99 11.80 22.10
CA LYS A 58 15.48 13.20 22.24
C LYS A 58 16.09 13.69 20.90
N ARG A 59 15.86 14.97 20.56
CA ARG A 59 16.36 15.69 19.35
C ARG A 59 15.70 15.31 18.01
N PHE A 60 14.39 15.10 18.01
CA PHE A 60 13.63 14.85 16.79
C PHE A 60 13.08 16.13 16.15
N ASN A 61 13.42 16.40 14.89
CA ASN A 61 12.83 17.48 14.08
C ASN A 61 11.87 16.89 13.04
N PRO A 62 10.54 16.90 13.25
CA PRO A 62 9.58 16.25 12.35
C PRO A 62 9.50 16.84 10.94
N LEU A 63 10.10 18.01 10.68
CA LEU A 63 10.18 18.59 9.34
C LEU A 63 11.48 18.24 8.63
N GLY A 64 12.61 18.25 9.34
CA GLY A 64 13.94 17.95 8.77
C GLY A 64 14.29 16.46 8.75
N ASP A 65 13.67 15.66 9.62
CA ASP A 65 14.03 14.25 9.84
C ASP A 65 13.02 13.25 9.26
N ARG A 66 12.05 13.68 8.44
CA ARG A 66 10.91 12.85 7.99
C ARG A 66 11.34 11.47 7.48
N LEU A 67 12.27 11.42 6.52
CA LEU A 67 12.76 10.15 5.95
C LEU A 67 13.52 9.26 6.96
N SER A 68 14.01 9.83 8.06
CA SER A 68 14.71 9.10 9.12
C SER A 68 13.80 8.66 10.27
N MET A 69 12.52 9.03 10.25
CA MET A 69 11.55 8.73 11.31
C MET A 69 11.47 7.23 11.61
N PHE A 70 11.23 6.41 10.59
CA PHE A 70 11.16 4.96 10.76
C PHE A 70 12.53 4.34 11.12
N PRO A 71 13.64 4.61 10.40
CA PRO A 71 14.95 4.10 10.77
C PRO A 71 15.38 4.39 12.22
N LYS A 72 15.09 5.59 12.75
CA LYS A 72 15.44 5.98 14.13
C LYS A 72 14.74 5.13 15.19
N VAL A 73 13.48 4.76 14.94
CA VAL A 73 12.68 3.98 15.88
C VAL A 73 12.63 2.49 15.55
N GLN A 74 13.28 2.05 14.49
CA GLN A 74 13.26 0.64 14.04
C GLN A 74 13.68 -0.34 15.15
N HIS A 75 14.70 0.00 15.95
CA HIS A 75 15.13 -0.84 17.06
C HIS A 75 14.06 -0.91 18.19
N LEU A 76 13.34 0.18 18.45
CA LEU A 76 12.22 0.21 19.41
C LEU A 76 11.05 -0.61 18.87
N VAL A 77 10.77 -0.51 17.57
CA VAL A 77 9.76 -1.34 16.90
C VAL A 77 10.10 -2.82 17.04
N GLN A 78 11.35 -3.20 16.80
CA GLN A 78 11.79 -4.60 16.90
C GLN A 78 11.79 -5.14 18.33
N SER A 79 12.14 -4.31 19.33
CA SER A 79 12.26 -4.73 20.74
C SER A 79 10.96 -4.65 21.53
N GLN A 80 10.12 -3.64 21.29
CA GLN A 80 8.86 -3.42 22.01
C GLN A 80 7.65 -4.06 21.33
N PHE A 81 7.75 -4.35 20.03
CA PHE A 81 6.65 -4.82 19.20
C PHE A 81 7.08 -5.98 18.31
N SER A 82 7.88 -6.92 18.87
CA SER A 82 8.38 -8.09 18.14
C SER A 82 7.26 -8.88 17.44
N ASP A 83 6.08 -8.93 18.06
CA ASP A 83 4.92 -9.70 17.61
C ASP A 83 3.87 -8.86 16.89
N ASP A 84 4.07 -7.54 16.77
CA ASP A 84 3.11 -6.65 16.13
C ASP A 84 3.29 -6.70 14.61
N TYR A 85 2.52 -7.60 13.99
CA TYR A 85 2.48 -7.85 12.56
C TYR A 85 2.18 -6.58 11.73
N VAL A 86 1.59 -5.54 12.35
CA VAL A 86 1.05 -4.39 11.64
C VAL A 86 2.10 -3.33 11.32
N ILE A 87 3.06 -3.05 12.21
CA ILE A 87 4.10 -2.03 11.95
C ILE A 87 5.10 -2.49 10.87
N LYS A 88 5.34 -3.80 10.76
CA LYS A 88 6.27 -4.35 9.76
C LYS A 88 5.72 -4.32 8.34
N ASN A 89 4.40 -4.24 8.20
CA ASN A 89 3.68 -4.43 6.93
C ASN A 89 2.75 -3.23 6.59
N VAL A 90 3.10 -2.01 7.04
CA VAL A 90 2.22 -0.84 6.88
C VAL A 90 1.89 -0.55 5.42
N CYS A 91 2.89 -0.66 4.53
CA CYS A 91 2.72 -0.41 3.10
C CYS A 91 1.80 -1.46 2.45
N GLU A 92 1.98 -2.72 2.83
CA GLU A 92 1.21 -3.88 2.39
C GLU A 92 -0.25 -3.76 2.82
N MET A 93 -0.51 -3.38 4.07
CA MET A 93 -1.86 -3.18 4.59
C MET A 93 -2.53 -1.97 3.94
N ALA A 94 -1.83 -0.84 3.82
CA ALA A 94 -2.37 0.33 3.13
C ALA A 94 -2.71 0.03 1.67
N ALA A 95 -1.86 -0.75 0.98
CA ALA A 95 -2.11 -1.21 -0.38
C ALA A 95 -3.31 -2.16 -0.47
N PHE A 96 -3.42 -3.11 0.46
CA PHE A 96 -4.55 -4.06 0.50
C PHE A 96 -5.90 -3.38 0.72
N HIS A 97 -5.95 -2.34 1.55
CA HIS A 97 -7.20 -1.62 1.86
C HIS A 97 -7.45 -0.38 0.97
N GLY A 98 -6.56 -0.06 0.03
CA GLY A 98 -6.75 1.07 -0.90
C GLY A 98 -6.47 2.43 -0.27
N HIS A 99 -5.75 2.46 0.85
CA HIS A 99 -5.46 3.67 1.59
C HIS A 99 -4.23 4.40 1.01
N LEU A 100 -4.38 4.97 -0.19
CA LEU A 100 -3.32 5.63 -0.93
C LEU A 100 -2.57 6.70 -0.12
N GLU A 101 -3.31 7.53 0.63
CA GLU A 101 -2.71 8.59 1.45
C GLU A 101 -1.91 8.04 2.64
N CYS A 102 -2.34 6.90 3.19
CA CYS A 102 -1.57 6.20 4.23
C CYS A 102 -0.27 5.63 3.63
N LEU A 103 -0.35 5.05 2.43
CA LEU A 103 0.80 4.52 1.70
C LEU A 103 1.82 5.64 1.38
N LYS A 104 1.36 6.79 0.88
CA LYS A 104 2.18 7.99 0.64
C LYS A 104 2.88 8.45 1.92
N LEU A 105 2.13 8.56 3.02
CA LEU A 105 2.68 8.99 4.31
C LEU A 105 3.70 7.99 4.86
N ALA A 106 3.42 6.69 4.81
CA ALA A 106 4.35 5.64 5.22
C ALA A 106 5.70 5.75 4.48
N ARG A 107 5.64 6.03 3.17
CA ARG A 107 6.84 6.30 2.36
C ARG A 107 7.56 7.59 2.75
N ALA A 108 6.82 8.67 2.99
CA ALA A 108 7.40 9.96 3.40
C ALA A 108 8.14 9.89 4.75
N ILE A 109 7.74 8.98 5.64
CA ILE A 109 8.39 8.77 6.95
C ILE A 109 9.49 7.69 6.92
N GLY A 110 9.82 7.17 5.75
CA GLY A 110 10.92 6.22 5.55
C GLY A 110 10.60 4.76 5.88
N VAL A 111 9.33 4.35 5.96
CA VAL A 111 8.98 2.91 6.02
C VAL A 111 9.50 2.25 4.74
N PRO A 112 10.24 1.12 4.80
CA PRO A 112 10.78 0.46 3.62
C PRO A 112 9.69 -0.21 2.77
N TRP A 113 9.96 -0.41 1.48
CA TRP A 113 9.11 -1.21 0.58
C TRP A 113 9.28 -2.71 0.79
N PHE A 114 10.37 -3.11 1.44
CA PHE A 114 10.76 -4.49 1.66
C PHE A 114 11.17 -4.67 3.11
N SER A 115 10.46 -5.54 3.82
CA SER A 115 10.95 -6.13 5.06
C SER A 115 11.70 -7.42 4.71
N PRO A 116 12.96 -7.61 5.15
CA PRO A 116 13.76 -8.81 4.86
C PRO A 116 13.26 -10.08 5.56
N THR A 117 12.13 -10.03 6.26
CA THR A 117 11.49 -11.19 6.86
C THR A 117 10.80 -12.03 5.79
N TYR A 118 11.21 -13.29 5.67
CA TYR A 118 10.81 -14.29 4.67
C TYR A 118 9.35 -14.17 4.15
N ALA A 119 9.24 -14.07 2.82
CA ALA A 119 8.07 -14.38 1.98
C ALA A 119 6.72 -13.79 2.40
N GLN A 120 6.63 -12.45 2.51
CA GLN A 120 5.33 -11.77 2.54
C GLN A 120 5.07 -11.05 1.22
N LYS A 121 3.80 -11.09 0.79
CA LYS A 121 3.27 -10.34 -0.37
C LYS A 121 3.73 -8.89 -0.30
N SER A 122 4.28 -8.37 -1.39
CA SER A 122 4.64 -6.96 -1.52
C SER A 122 3.42 -6.03 -1.48
N ALA A 123 3.64 -4.72 -1.36
CA ALA A 123 2.58 -3.73 -1.54
C ALA A 123 1.90 -3.86 -2.93
N CYS A 124 2.65 -4.19 -3.98
CA CYS A 124 2.08 -4.45 -5.31
C CYS A 124 1.21 -5.72 -5.32
N ASP A 125 1.66 -6.81 -4.70
CA ASP A 125 0.88 -8.06 -4.57
C ASP A 125 -0.44 -7.81 -3.84
N ARG A 126 -0.39 -7.08 -2.72
CA ARG A 126 -1.56 -6.76 -1.91
C ARG A 126 -2.54 -5.85 -2.63
N ALA A 127 -2.06 -4.82 -3.33
CA ALA A 127 -2.92 -3.94 -4.12
C ALA A 127 -3.57 -4.67 -5.29
N ALA A 128 -2.82 -5.55 -5.98
CA ALA A 128 -3.33 -6.35 -7.08
C ALA A 128 -4.37 -7.38 -6.59
N GLU A 129 -4.12 -8.01 -5.44
CA GLU A 129 -5.04 -8.97 -4.81
C GLU A 129 -6.39 -8.35 -4.44
N SER A 130 -6.42 -7.08 -4.04
CA SER A 130 -7.66 -6.39 -3.61
C SER A 130 -8.20 -5.37 -4.61
N GLY A 131 -7.58 -5.24 -5.78
CA GLY A 131 -8.06 -4.40 -6.87
C GLY A 131 -7.80 -2.91 -6.70
N ASN A 132 -6.91 -2.53 -5.79
CA ASN A 132 -6.60 -1.12 -5.52
C ASN A 132 -5.57 -0.56 -6.51
N LEU A 133 -6.04 -0.26 -7.73
CA LEU A 133 -5.20 0.20 -8.83
C LEU A 133 -4.35 1.43 -8.47
N GLU A 134 -4.90 2.42 -7.79
CA GLU A 134 -4.15 3.63 -7.43
C GLU A 134 -2.96 3.34 -6.50
N CYS A 135 -3.17 2.47 -5.50
CA CYS A 135 -2.10 2.00 -4.62
C CYS A 135 -1.04 1.20 -5.41
N LEU A 136 -1.48 0.35 -6.34
CA LEU A 136 -0.59 -0.45 -7.19
C LEU A 136 0.29 0.45 -8.07
N VAL A 137 -0.31 1.44 -8.73
CA VAL A 137 0.37 2.41 -9.59
C VAL A 137 1.40 3.18 -8.78
N TYR A 138 0.98 3.74 -7.65
CA TYR A 138 1.85 4.52 -6.77
C TYR A 138 3.02 3.68 -6.24
N ALA A 139 2.76 2.48 -5.75
CA ALA A 139 3.79 1.58 -5.21
C ALA A 139 4.82 1.22 -6.27
N HIS A 140 4.38 0.81 -7.46
CA HIS A 140 5.27 0.47 -8.58
C HIS A 140 6.17 1.64 -8.97
N GLN A 141 5.59 2.83 -9.21
CA GLN A 141 6.34 4.02 -9.64
C GLN A 141 7.39 4.48 -8.62
N HIS A 142 7.22 4.14 -7.34
CA HIS A 142 8.13 4.50 -6.26
C HIS A 142 9.09 3.37 -5.86
N GLY A 143 9.18 2.30 -6.67
CA GLY A 143 10.17 1.25 -6.52
C GLY A 143 9.74 0.06 -5.66
N ALA A 144 8.45 -0.08 -5.35
CA ALA A 144 7.95 -1.35 -4.84
C ALA A 144 8.02 -2.41 -5.96
N ARG A 145 8.52 -3.60 -5.61
CA ARG A 145 8.58 -4.74 -6.54
C ARG A 145 7.27 -5.51 -6.49
N TRP A 146 6.78 -5.94 -7.65
CA TRP A 146 5.83 -7.04 -7.75
C TRP A 146 6.55 -8.39 -7.70
N SER A 147 5.80 -9.43 -7.37
CA SER A 147 6.24 -10.83 -7.44
C SER A 147 5.86 -11.46 -8.79
N VAL A 148 6.34 -12.67 -9.05
CA VAL A 148 5.91 -13.46 -10.21
C VAL A 148 4.43 -13.85 -10.16
N PHE A 149 3.81 -13.77 -8.98
CA PHE A 149 2.41 -14.13 -8.77
C PHE A 149 1.46 -12.93 -8.83
N THR A 150 1.95 -11.69 -8.96
CA THR A 150 1.10 -10.49 -8.85
C THR A 150 -0.01 -10.46 -9.90
N CYS A 151 0.28 -10.83 -11.16
CA CYS A 151 -0.75 -10.99 -12.21
C CYS A 151 -1.79 -12.05 -11.83
N SER A 152 -1.32 -13.20 -11.32
CA SER A 152 -2.21 -14.28 -10.89
C SER A 152 -3.12 -13.88 -9.73
N TYR A 153 -2.68 -13.01 -8.82
CA TYR A 153 -3.53 -12.48 -7.74
C TYR A 153 -4.63 -11.54 -8.25
N ALA A 154 -4.31 -10.65 -9.19
CA ALA A 154 -5.31 -9.80 -9.83
C ALA A 154 -6.35 -10.65 -10.59
N ALA A 155 -5.88 -11.61 -11.38
CA ALA A 155 -6.73 -12.51 -12.16
C ALA A 155 -7.61 -13.40 -11.28
N ASN A 156 -7.07 -13.94 -10.19
CA ASN A 156 -7.79 -14.79 -9.23
C ASN A 156 -8.97 -14.08 -8.57
N ASN A 157 -8.92 -12.75 -8.43
CA ASN A 157 -9.94 -11.95 -7.76
C ASN A 157 -10.74 -11.06 -8.73
N GLY A 158 -10.54 -11.21 -10.05
CA GLY A 158 -11.31 -10.49 -11.06
C GLY A 158 -10.96 -9.01 -11.20
N HIS A 159 -9.74 -8.61 -10.83
CA HIS A 159 -9.30 -7.23 -10.87
C HIS A 159 -8.65 -6.89 -12.22
N LEU A 160 -9.47 -6.82 -13.27
CA LEU A 160 -9.02 -6.62 -14.65
C LEU A 160 -8.15 -5.37 -14.84
N ASP A 161 -8.51 -4.25 -14.21
CA ASP A 161 -7.74 -3.01 -14.36
C ASP A 161 -6.34 -3.12 -13.76
N CYS A 162 -6.20 -3.83 -12.63
CA CYS A 162 -4.90 -4.17 -12.07
C CYS A 162 -4.12 -5.10 -13.01
N LEU A 163 -4.76 -6.14 -13.56
CA LEU A 163 -4.12 -7.07 -14.48
C LEU A 163 -3.61 -6.37 -15.75
N LYS A 164 -4.40 -5.46 -16.33
CA LYS A 164 -4.01 -4.63 -17.49
C LYS A 164 -2.79 -3.76 -17.16
N TYR A 165 -2.80 -3.08 -16.02
CA TYR A 165 -1.68 -2.26 -15.60
C TYR A 165 -0.41 -3.10 -15.40
N LEU A 166 -0.51 -4.24 -14.71
CA LEU A 166 0.62 -5.14 -14.47
C LEU A 166 1.23 -5.63 -15.78
N HIS A 167 0.41 -6.17 -16.68
CA HIS A 167 0.86 -6.68 -17.97
C HIS A 167 1.55 -5.58 -18.80
N THR A 168 0.91 -4.42 -18.95
CA THR A 168 1.44 -3.31 -19.76
C THR A 168 2.73 -2.70 -19.19
N ASN A 169 3.01 -2.89 -17.91
CA ASN A 169 4.24 -2.42 -17.24
C ASN A 169 5.27 -3.53 -17.05
N GLY A 170 5.09 -4.71 -17.68
CA GLY A 170 6.09 -5.77 -17.71
C GLY A 170 6.13 -6.65 -16.46
N CYS A 171 5.06 -6.70 -15.68
CA CYS A 171 4.90 -7.74 -14.68
C CYS A 171 4.78 -9.10 -15.38
N PRO A 172 5.59 -10.11 -15.00
CA PRO A 172 5.45 -11.43 -15.58
C PRO A 172 4.08 -12.05 -15.24
N TRP A 173 3.60 -12.88 -16.16
CA TRP A 173 2.44 -13.74 -16.00
C TRP A 173 2.74 -15.13 -16.55
N ASP A 174 2.03 -16.13 -16.05
CA ASP A 174 2.16 -17.54 -16.39
C ASP A 174 0.77 -18.20 -16.49
N ASP A 175 0.74 -19.51 -16.67
CA ASP A 175 -0.49 -20.30 -16.75
C ASP A 175 -1.34 -20.25 -15.47
N LEU A 176 -0.77 -19.89 -14.31
CA LEU A 176 -1.56 -19.64 -13.10
C LEU A 176 -2.48 -18.44 -13.27
N THR A 177 -2.11 -17.46 -14.09
CA THR A 177 -2.93 -16.26 -14.33
C THR A 177 -4.22 -16.63 -15.06
N THR A 178 -4.12 -17.42 -16.14
CA THR A 178 -5.30 -17.91 -16.89
C THR A 178 -6.08 -18.93 -16.07
N THR A 179 -5.41 -19.90 -15.44
CA THR A 179 -6.03 -20.94 -14.60
C THR A 179 -6.83 -20.33 -13.44
N ASN A 180 -6.30 -19.32 -12.75
CA ASN A 180 -7.01 -18.69 -11.63
C ASN A 180 -8.19 -17.84 -12.10
N ALA A 181 -8.06 -17.11 -13.23
CA ALA A 181 -9.19 -16.37 -13.80
C ALA A 181 -10.33 -17.34 -14.18
N GLU A 182 -10.00 -18.45 -14.85
CA GLU A 182 -10.96 -19.46 -15.26
C GLU A 182 -11.65 -20.12 -14.06
N LYS A 183 -10.89 -20.65 -13.09
CA LYS A 183 -11.43 -21.37 -11.93
C LYS A 183 -12.37 -20.53 -11.07
N ASN A 184 -12.13 -19.22 -11.01
CA ASN A 184 -12.95 -18.29 -10.22
C ASN A 184 -14.02 -17.58 -11.06
N GLY A 185 -14.14 -17.90 -12.36
CA GLY A 185 -15.17 -17.35 -13.25
C GLY A 185 -14.96 -15.88 -13.65
N HIS A 186 -13.74 -15.37 -13.54
CA HIS A 186 -13.37 -14.01 -13.95
C HIS A 186 -13.06 -13.97 -15.44
N LEU A 187 -14.10 -14.13 -16.25
CA LEU A 187 -14.01 -14.27 -17.71
C LEU A 187 -13.38 -13.06 -18.38
N ASP A 188 -13.56 -11.86 -17.84
CA ASP A 188 -12.97 -10.63 -18.35
C ASP A 188 -11.43 -10.60 -18.20
N CYS A 189 -10.93 -11.10 -17.08
CA CYS A 189 -9.49 -11.32 -16.86
C CYS A 189 -8.95 -12.43 -17.75
N LEU A 190 -9.70 -13.53 -17.91
CA LEU A 190 -9.33 -14.64 -18.77
C LEU A 190 -9.25 -14.21 -20.25
N ASP A 191 -10.29 -13.54 -20.76
CA ASP A 191 -10.35 -13.03 -22.13
C ASP A 191 -9.18 -12.08 -22.40
N TYR A 192 -8.90 -11.16 -21.46
CA TYR A 192 -7.76 -10.26 -21.59
C TYR A 192 -6.43 -11.02 -21.63
N ALA A 193 -6.21 -11.98 -20.73
CA ALA A 193 -4.99 -12.78 -20.68
C ALA A 193 -4.79 -13.58 -21.98
N LEU A 194 -5.84 -14.23 -22.48
CA LEU A 194 -5.82 -15.02 -23.73
C LEU A 194 -5.54 -14.15 -24.95
N GLN A 195 -6.20 -12.99 -25.07
CA GLN A 195 -5.99 -12.04 -26.17
C GLN A 195 -4.56 -11.50 -26.24
N ASN A 196 -3.82 -11.57 -25.12
CA ASN A 196 -2.46 -11.07 -25.00
C ASN A 196 -1.43 -12.21 -24.87
N ASN A 197 -1.79 -13.44 -25.26
CA ASN A 197 -0.90 -14.60 -25.31
C ASN A 197 -0.34 -15.03 -23.94
N CYS A 198 -1.10 -14.82 -22.85
CA CYS A 198 -0.76 -15.43 -21.58
C CYS A 198 -0.82 -16.97 -21.72
N PRO A 199 0.17 -17.72 -21.20
CA PRO A 199 0.18 -19.18 -21.31
C PRO A 199 -1.08 -19.83 -20.74
N LEU A 200 -1.47 -20.95 -21.32
CA LEU A 200 -2.46 -21.86 -20.76
C LEU A 200 -1.77 -23.05 -20.13
N LYS A 201 -2.40 -23.63 -19.11
CA LYS A 201 -1.92 -24.87 -18.53
C LYS A 201 -2.17 -25.99 -19.55
N GLU A 202 -1.10 -26.63 -20.00
CA GLU A 202 -1.21 -27.84 -20.80
C GLU A 202 -1.71 -28.97 -19.89
N TYR A 203 -2.86 -29.56 -20.23
CA TYR A 203 -3.26 -30.83 -19.65
C TYR A 203 -2.52 -31.91 -20.44
N GLU A 204 -1.53 -32.55 -19.82
CA GLU A 204 -1.08 -33.85 -20.31
C GLU A 204 -2.24 -34.82 -20.07
N ASP A 205 -2.83 -35.32 -21.15
CA ASP A 205 -3.84 -36.37 -21.08
C ASP A 205 -3.16 -37.61 -20.49
N ASP A 206 -3.45 -37.92 -19.22
CA ASP A 206 -3.09 -39.19 -18.60
C ASP A 206 -3.92 -40.30 -19.28
N GLU A 207 -3.32 -40.96 -20.29
CA GLU A 207 -3.87 -42.17 -20.97
C GLU A 207 -4.04 -43.38 -20.02
#